data_AF-A0A538CJA6-F1
#
_entry.id   AF-A0A538CJA6-F1
#
_cell.length_a   1.000
_cell.length_b   1.000
_cell.length_c   1.000
_cell.angle_alpha   90.00
_cell.angle_beta   90.00
_cell.angle_gamma   90.00
#
_symmetry.space_group_name_H-M   'P 1'
#
loop_
_entity.id
_entity.type
_entity.pdbx_description
1 polymer ?
#
loop_
_entity_poly.entity_id
_entity_poly.type
_entity_poly.pdbx_seq_one_letter_code
_entity_poly.pdbx_strand_id
1 'polypeptide(L)'
;MVRDDFVERDIEAERLDGGSLSRVAVRVANVLPYVVLKILAFQDRHENKDAYDLVFTLFNHEGGPRAVGGTCATSPVAKREQVEEAVRILDERFRDAQQDGPSAYALFLAEPDDEENRARLRQEAVATVRVFLTGFRDAA
;
A
#
# COMPACT_ATOMS: atom_id res chain seq x y z
N MET A 1 -10.84 6.56 9.96
CA MET A 1 -9.78 5.59 9.61
C MET A 1 -8.42 6.24 9.80
N VAL A 2 -7.97 7.15 8.92
CA VAL A 2 -6.66 7.83 9.09
C VAL A 2 -6.54 8.64 10.40
N ARG A 3 -7.65 9.22 10.88
CA ARG A 3 -7.68 9.92 12.18
C ARG A 3 -7.48 9.00 13.38
N ASP A 4 -7.70 7.70 13.19
CA ASP A 4 -7.80 6.71 14.26
C ASP A 4 -6.64 5.69 14.21
N ASP A 5 -5.94 5.59 13.07
CA ASP A 5 -4.75 4.76 12.88
C ASP A 5 -3.68 5.55 12.11
N PHE A 6 -2.71 6.07 12.86
CA PHE A 6 -1.63 6.90 12.36
C PHE A 6 -0.36 6.66 13.19
N VAL A 7 0.78 7.02 12.62
CA VAL A 7 2.06 7.13 13.34
C VAL A 7 2.45 8.60 13.43
N GLU A 8 2.95 9.03 14.59
CA GLU A 8 3.50 10.37 14.75
C GLU A 8 4.99 10.36 14.39
N ARG A 9 5.41 11.33 13.58
CA ARG A 9 6.79 11.54 13.17
C ARG A 9 7.17 13.00 13.42
N ASP A 10 8.28 13.19 14.11
CA ASP A 10 8.87 14.51 14.26
C ASP A 10 9.68 14.86 13.02
N ILE A 11 9.43 16.04 12.48
CA ILE A 11 10.18 16.62 11.38
C ILE A 11 10.86 17.88 11.89
N GLU A 12 12.16 17.98 11.67
CA GLU A 12 12.96 19.16 12.00
C GLU A 12 13.54 19.76 10.73
N ALA A 13 13.33 21.06 10.54
CA ALA A 13 13.81 21.79 9.36
C ALA A 13 14.06 23.27 9.69
N GLU A 14 14.89 23.92 8.89
CA GLU A 14 15.09 25.37 8.95
C GLU A 14 13.79 26.11 8.59
N ARG A 15 13.53 27.22 9.29
CA ARG A 15 12.37 28.05 8.98
C ARG A 15 12.59 28.82 7.69
N LEU A 16 11.52 28.94 6.90
CA LEU A 16 11.53 29.62 5.60
C LEU A 16 11.85 31.12 5.69
N ASP A 17 11.75 31.73 6.87
CA ASP A 17 12.09 33.13 7.13
C ASP A 17 13.57 33.33 7.52
N GLY A 18 14.41 32.29 7.38
CA GLY A 18 15.81 32.34 7.79
C GLY A 18 15.99 32.31 9.32
N GLY A 19 14.94 31.97 10.06
CA GLY A 19 15.01 31.73 11.50
C GLY A 19 15.71 30.41 11.86
N SER A 20 15.68 30.05 13.14
CA SER A 20 16.26 28.79 13.66
C SER A 20 15.52 27.55 13.14
N LEU A 21 16.03 26.35 13.51
CA LEU A 21 15.31 25.09 13.33
C LEU A 21 13.94 25.11 14.00
N SER A 22 12.96 24.52 13.33
CA SER A 22 11.61 24.27 13.83
C SER A 22 11.35 22.77 13.81
N ARG A 23 10.78 22.25 14.91
CA ARG A 23 10.35 20.86 15.02
C ARG A 23 8.82 20.78 15.10
N VAL A 24 8.22 19.93 14.28
CA VAL A 24 6.77 19.70 14.25
C VAL A 24 6.48 18.20 14.28
N ALA A 25 5.56 17.79 15.13
CA ALA A 25 5.00 16.45 15.12
C ALA A 25 3.90 16.34 14.06
N VAL A 26 4.08 15.46 13.08
CA VAL A 26 3.13 15.22 12.00
C VAL A 26 2.53 13.82 12.15
N ARG A 27 1.20 13.73 12.02
CA ARG A 27 0.49 12.46 11.95
C ARG A 27 0.49 11.95 10.52
N VAL A 28 1.09 10.80 10.31
CA VAL A 28 1.15 10.10 9.02
C VAL A 28 0.21 8.91 9.09
N ALA A 29 -0.62 8.72 8.06
CA ALA A 29 -1.50 7.56 7.97
C ALA A 29 -0.70 6.27 8.13
N ASN A 30 -1.19 5.36 8.98
CA ASN A 30 -0.55 4.06 9.13
C ASN A 30 -0.83 3.18 7.90
N VAL A 31 -0.17 2.02 7.81
CA VAL A 31 -0.17 1.21 6.59
C VAL A 31 -1.56 0.72 6.20
N LEU A 32 -2.37 0.21 7.14
CA LEU A 32 -3.71 -0.27 6.81
C LEU A 32 -4.58 0.83 6.17
N PRO A 33 -4.76 2.00 6.79
CA PRO A 33 -5.47 3.12 6.16
C PRO A 33 -4.91 3.50 4.79
N TYR A 34 -3.59 3.49 4.63
CA TYR A 34 -2.95 3.83 3.36
C TYR A 34 -3.28 2.80 2.25
N VAL A 35 -3.17 1.51 2.55
CA VAL A 35 -3.51 0.41 1.63
C VAL A 35 -4.98 0.50 1.19
N VAL A 36 -5.90 0.72 2.14
CA VAL A 36 -7.33 0.89 1.86
C VAL A 36 -7.57 2.09 0.94
N LEU A 37 -6.97 3.25 1.25
CA LEU A 37 -7.11 4.43 0.39
C LEU A 37 -6.58 4.18 -1.02
N LYS A 38 -5.46 3.46 -1.16
CA LYS A 38 -4.86 3.19 -2.46
C LYS A 38 -5.66 2.22 -3.32
N ILE A 39 -6.18 1.13 -2.74
CA ILE A 39 -6.99 0.20 -3.52
C ILE A 39 -8.34 0.81 -3.90
N LEU A 40 -8.96 1.61 -3.03
CA LEU A 40 -10.22 2.30 -3.35
C LEU A 40 -10.00 3.39 -4.41
N ALA A 41 -8.88 4.12 -4.35
CA ALA A 41 -8.51 5.05 -5.43
C ALA A 41 -8.28 4.30 -6.75
N PHE A 42 -7.53 3.19 -6.73
CA PHE A 42 -7.33 2.39 -7.94
C PHE A 42 -8.65 1.87 -8.52
N GLN A 43 -9.58 1.41 -7.66
CA GLN A 43 -10.92 0.97 -8.07
C GLN A 43 -11.74 2.07 -8.75
N ASP A 44 -11.57 3.33 -8.35
CA ASP A 44 -12.32 4.47 -8.87
C ASP A 44 -11.73 4.99 -10.19
N ARG A 45 -10.42 5.25 -10.23
CA ARG A 45 -9.76 5.94 -11.36
C ARG A 45 -8.84 5.08 -12.22
N HIS A 46 -8.50 3.86 -11.79
CA HIS A 46 -7.62 2.94 -12.52
C HIS A 46 -6.23 3.50 -12.88
N GLU A 47 -5.71 4.42 -12.07
CA GLU A 47 -4.38 5.00 -12.31
C GLU A 47 -3.26 4.01 -11.97
N ASN A 48 -2.34 3.79 -12.91
CA ASN A 48 -1.22 2.84 -12.75
C ASN A 48 -0.40 3.10 -11.47
N LYS A 49 -0.26 4.38 -11.10
CA LYS A 49 0.47 4.81 -9.92
C LYS A 49 -0.13 4.29 -8.61
N ASP A 50 -1.43 4.08 -8.50
CA ASP A 50 -2.03 3.58 -7.26
C ASP A 50 -1.68 2.11 -7.01
N ALA A 51 -1.64 1.29 -8.07
CA ALA A 51 -1.16 -0.08 -7.98
C ALA A 51 0.33 -0.12 -7.61
N TYR A 52 1.14 0.77 -8.19
CA TYR A 52 2.54 0.97 -7.79
C TYR A 52 2.70 1.33 -6.32
N ASP A 53 2.07 2.41 -5.87
CA ASP A 53 2.17 2.92 -4.52
C ASP A 53 1.77 1.85 -3.48
N LEU A 54 0.77 1.01 -3.80
CA LEU A 54 0.32 -0.09 -2.96
C LEU A 54 1.36 -1.22 -2.88
N VAL A 55 1.77 -1.77 -4.03
CA VAL A 55 2.72 -2.89 -4.07
C VAL A 55 4.07 -2.47 -3.50
N PHE A 56 4.57 -1.29 -3.87
CA PHE A 56 5.83 -0.75 -3.37
C PHE A 56 5.82 -0.64 -1.84
N THR A 57 4.75 -0.11 -1.27
CA THR A 57 4.63 0.06 0.19
C THR A 57 4.63 -1.29 0.91
N LEU A 58 3.91 -2.29 0.39
CA LEU A 58 3.87 -3.61 0.99
C LEU A 58 5.20 -4.38 0.83
N PHE A 59 5.78 -4.32 -0.36
CA PHE A 59 7.02 -5.03 -0.71
C PHE A 59 8.21 -4.52 0.09
N ASN A 60 8.33 -3.19 0.24
CA ASN A 60 9.44 -2.53 0.92
C ASN A 60 9.16 -2.23 2.39
N HIS A 61 8.00 -2.64 2.93
CA HIS A 61 7.73 -2.43 4.35
C HIS A 61 8.76 -3.19 5.20
N GLU A 62 9.19 -2.59 6.30
CA GLU A 62 10.06 -3.26 7.27
C GLU A 62 9.36 -4.54 7.79
N GLY A 63 10.06 -5.68 7.75
CA GLY A 63 9.49 -6.99 8.07
C GLY A 63 8.72 -7.68 6.93
N GLY A 64 8.52 -6.99 5.81
CA GLY A 64 7.95 -7.53 4.57
C GLY A 64 6.43 -7.73 4.59
N PRO A 65 5.85 -8.18 3.45
CA PRO A 65 4.39 -8.16 3.22
C PRO A 65 3.60 -8.96 4.26
N ARG A 66 4.09 -10.12 4.71
CA ARG A 66 3.36 -10.97 5.66
C ARG A 66 3.28 -10.32 7.04
N ALA A 67 4.39 -9.78 7.54
CA ALA A 67 4.45 -9.16 8.86
C ALA A 67 3.58 -7.90 8.91
N VAL A 68 3.61 -7.08 7.85
CA VAL A 68 2.74 -5.91 7.79
C VAL A 68 1.28 -6.28 7.65
N GLY A 69 0.94 -7.38 6.96
CA GLY A 69 -0.41 -7.97 6.96
C GLY A 69 -0.90 -8.27 8.38
N GLY A 70 -0.11 -9.00 9.16
CA GLY A 70 -0.46 -9.33 10.55
C GLY A 70 -0.57 -8.10 11.44
N THR A 71 0.30 -7.10 11.26
CA THR A 71 0.21 -5.82 11.97
C THR A 71 -1.10 -5.10 11.63
N CYS A 72 -1.46 -5.04 10.35
CA CYS A 72 -2.70 -4.43 9.87
C CYS A 72 -3.95 -5.11 10.45
N ALA A 73 -3.95 -6.42 10.65
CA ALA A 73 -5.08 -7.15 11.24
C ALA A 73 -5.38 -6.71 12.70
N THR A 74 -4.34 -6.29 13.43
CA THR A 74 -4.45 -5.82 14.82
C THR A 74 -4.76 -4.32 14.94
N SER A 75 -4.87 -3.61 13.82
CA SER A 75 -5.16 -2.18 13.79
C SER A 75 -6.52 -1.85 14.43
N PRO A 76 -6.66 -0.71 15.14
CA PRO A 76 -7.94 -0.29 15.72
C PRO A 76 -9.04 -0.05 14.67
N VAL A 77 -8.69 0.01 13.38
CA VAL A 77 -9.66 0.22 12.29
C VAL A 77 -9.89 -1.03 11.43
N ALA A 78 -9.26 -2.17 11.76
CA ALA A 78 -9.31 -3.39 10.94
C ALA A 78 -10.72 -3.94 10.69
N LYS A 79 -11.65 -3.73 11.62
CA LYS A 79 -13.04 -4.25 11.56
C LYS A 79 -14.04 -3.27 10.93
N ARG A 80 -13.56 -2.26 10.20
CA ARG A 80 -14.45 -1.31 9.51
C ARG A 80 -14.87 -1.87 8.16
N GLU A 81 -16.10 -1.59 7.75
CA GLU A 81 -16.66 -2.04 6.46
C GLU A 81 -15.76 -1.67 5.27
N GLN A 82 -15.15 -0.48 5.28
CA GLN A 82 -14.23 -0.06 4.21
C GLN A 82 -12.96 -0.92 4.13
N VAL A 83 -12.52 -1.50 5.25
CA VAL A 83 -11.37 -2.41 5.27
C VAL A 83 -11.76 -3.75 4.66
N GLU A 84 -12.93 -4.28 5.05
CA GLU A 84 -13.45 -5.53 4.48
C GLU A 84 -13.63 -5.42 2.95
N GLU A 85 -14.20 -4.31 2.49
CA GLU A 85 -14.32 -4.00 1.07
C GLU A 85 -12.96 -3.93 0.37
N ALA A 86 -12.01 -3.18 0.94
CA ALA A 86 -10.67 -3.05 0.39
C ALA A 86 -9.92 -4.39 0.30
N VAL A 87 -10.03 -5.24 1.33
CA VAL A 87 -9.43 -6.58 1.35
C VAL A 87 -10.02 -7.47 0.26
N ARG A 88 -11.34 -7.39 0.03
CA ARG A 88 -12.00 -8.10 -1.08
C ARG A 88 -11.51 -7.60 -2.43
N ILE A 89 -11.46 -6.29 -2.64
CA ILE A 89 -10.99 -5.71 -3.91
C ILE A 89 -9.53 -6.07 -4.17
N LEU A 90 -8.66 -6.07 -3.14
CA LEU A 90 -7.28 -6.54 -3.25
C LEU A 90 -7.20 -7.99 -3.74
N ASP A 91 -7.97 -8.89 -3.13
CA ASP A 91 -8.00 -10.30 -3.50
C ASP A 91 -8.48 -10.51 -4.95
N GLU A 92 -9.47 -9.74 -5.39
CA GLU A 92 -10.00 -9.79 -6.76
C GLU A 92 -9.02 -9.22 -7.79
N ARG A 93 -8.56 -7.98 -7.59
CA ARG A 93 -7.74 -7.22 -8.55
C ARG A 93 -6.29 -7.69 -8.62
N PHE A 94 -5.80 -8.42 -7.63
CA PHE A 94 -4.46 -9.03 -7.62
C PHE A 94 -4.54 -10.56 -7.58
N ARG A 95 -5.67 -11.16 -7.98
CA ARG A 95 -5.87 -12.61 -7.97
C ARG A 95 -4.76 -13.34 -8.69
N ASP A 96 -4.38 -12.89 -9.88
CA ASP A 96 -3.35 -13.49 -10.72
C ASP A 96 -2.77 -12.44 -11.70
N ALA A 97 -1.74 -12.82 -12.44
CA ALA A 97 -1.00 -11.91 -13.32
C ALA A 97 -1.82 -11.37 -14.50
N GLN A 98 -3.02 -11.90 -14.77
CA GLN A 98 -3.90 -11.42 -15.84
C GLN A 98 -4.83 -10.29 -15.37
N GLN A 99 -4.87 -10.00 -14.07
CA GLN A 99 -5.69 -8.92 -13.52
C GLN A 99 -5.09 -7.54 -13.80
N ASP A 100 -5.94 -6.52 -13.69
CA ASP A 100 -5.59 -5.13 -13.93
C ASP A 100 -4.64 -4.56 -12.88
N GLY A 101 -4.72 -4.98 -11.62
CA GLY A 101 -3.80 -4.53 -10.56
C GLY A 101 -2.33 -4.83 -10.86
N PRO A 102 -1.93 -6.09 -11.06
CA PRO A 102 -0.58 -6.46 -11.46
C PRO A 102 -0.14 -5.85 -12.79
N SER A 103 -1.06 -5.71 -13.74
CA SER A 103 -0.77 -5.07 -15.03
C SER A 103 -0.48 -3.57 -14.88
N ALA A 104 -1.25 -2.86 -14.06
CA ALA A 104 -1.07 -1.46 -13.73
C ALA A 104 0.28 -1.22 -13.01
N TYR A 105 0.62 -2.09 -12.05
CA TYR A 105 1.94 -2.09 -11.40
C TYR A 105 3.08 -2.21 -12.42
N ALA A 106 3.02 -3.20 -13.30
CA ALA A 106 4.04 -3.43 -14.30
C ALA A 106 4.15 -2.30 -15.33
N LEU A 107 3.01 -1.74 -15.76
CA LEU A 107 2.99 -0.60 -16.70
C LEU A 107 3.55 0.69 -16.10
N PHE A 108 3.52 0.84 -14.77
CA PHE A 108 4.12 2.00 -14.11
C PHE A 108 5.66 1.91 -14.06
N LEU A 109 6.23 0.70 -14.01
CA LEU A 109 7.65 0.46 -13.74
C LEU A 109 8.48 0.04 -14.95
N ALA A 110 7.89 -0.75 -15.85
CA ALA A 110 8.61 -1.31 -16.98
C ALA A 110 8.68 -0.32 -18.15
N GLU A 111 9.78 -0.37 -18.89
CA GLU A 111 9.86 0.29 -20.19
C GLU A 111 8.85 -0.34 -21.18
N PRO A 112 8.33 0.43 -22.17
CA PRO A 112 7.28 -0.05 -23.07
C PRO A 112 7.61 -1.31 -23.89
N ASP A 113 8.88 -1.58 -24.15
CA ASP A 113 9.39 -2.69 -24.96
C ASP A 113 9.98 -3.85 -24.14
N ASP A 114 9.96 -3.77 -22.80
CA ASP A 114 10.49 -4.79 -21.90
C ASP A 114 9.40 -5.75 -21.40
N GLU A 115 8.89 -6.63 -22.29
CA GLU A 115 7.83 -7.58 -21.94
C GLU A 115 8.26 -8.61 -20.88
N GLU A 116 9.54 -9.00 -20.86
CA GLU A 116 10.06 -9.94 -19.88
C GLU A 116 9.98 -9.36 -18.47
N ASN A 117 10.44 -8.11 -18.29
CA ASN A 117 10.34 -7.44 -17.00
C ASN A 117 8.89 -7.13 -16.64
N ARG A 118 8.03 -6.77 -17.60
CA ARG A 118 6.58 -6.64 -17.36
C ARG A 118 5.98 -7.91 -16.78
N ALA A 119 6.29 -9.06 -17.37
CA ALA A 119 5.80 -10.35 -16.88
C ALA A 119 6.32 -10.65 -15.46
N ARG A 120 7.59 -10.36 -15.19
CA ARG A 120 8.20 -10.51 -13.85
C ARG A 120 7.51 -9.61 -12.81
N LEU A 121 7.31 -8.34 -13.12
CA LEU A 121 6.67 -7.36 -12.23
C LEU A 121 5.23 -7.72 -11.92
N ARG A 122 4.46 -8.23 -12.90
CA ARG A 122 3.10 -8.75 -12.64
C ARG A 122 3.12 -9.87 -11.59
N GLN A 123 4.06 -10.81 -11.69
CA GLN A 123 4.18 -11.90 -10.70
C GLN A 123 4.60 -11.38 -9.32
N GLU A 124 5.50 -10.40 -9.27
CA GLU A 124 5.93 -9.74 -8.02
C GLU A 124 4.77 -9.06 -7.30
N ALA A 125 3.93 -8.31 -8.03
CA ALA A 125 2.74 -7.69 -7.48
C ALA A 125 1.76 -8.71 -6.89
N VAL A 126 1.45 -9.77 -7.64
CA VAL A 126 0.58 -10.86 -7.19
C VAL A 126 1.14 -11.51 -5.93
N ALA A 127 2.43 -11.86 -5.92
CA ALA A 127 3.08 -12.49 -4.77
C ALA A 127 3.04 -11.58 -3.54
N THR A 128 3.37 -10.29 -3.70
CA THR A 128 3.37 -9.29 -2.63
C THR A 128 2.00 -9.18 -1.98
N VAL A 129 0.95 -8.96 -2.78
CA VAL A 129 -0.42 -8.77 -2.26
C VAL A 129 -0.95 -10.07 -1.64
N ARG A 130 -0.70 -11.24 -2.25
CA ARG A 130 -1.12 -12.52 -1.67
C ARG A 130 -0.46 -12.77 -0.31
N VAL A 131 0.84 -12.54 -0.19
CA VAL A 131 1.57 -12.73 1.08
C VAL A 131 1.08 -11.76 2.16
N PHE A 132 0.78 -10.51 1.78
CA PHE A 132 0.12 -9.54 2.66
C PHE A 132 -1.25 -10.03 3.14
N LEU A 133 -2.12 -10.47 2.23
CA LEU A 133 -3.46 -10.97 2.55
C LEU A 133 -3.41 -12.22 3.44
N THR A 134 -2.44 -13.11 3.24
CA THR A 134 -2.20 -14.24 4.14
C THR A 134 -1.87 -13.75 5.55
N GLY A 135 -0.91 -12.82 5.69
CA GLY A 135 -0.56 -12.26 6.99
C GLY A 135 -1.74 -11.57 7.69
N PHE A 136 -2.56 -10.85 6.92
CA PHE A 136 -3.76 -10.19 7.44
C PHE A 136 -4.79 -11.20 7.93
N ARG A 137 -5.09 -12.24 7.16
CA ARG A 137 -6.09 -13.26 7.50
C ARG A 137 -5.67 -14.17 8.65
N ASP A 138 -4.38 -14.48 8.76
CA ASP A 138 -3.85 -15.33 9.83
C ASP A 138 -4.00 -14.69 11.22
N ALA A 139 -4.10 -13.36 11.29
CA ALA A 139 -4.08 -12.58 12.53
C ALA A 139 -5.40 -11.83 12.83
N ALA A 140 -6.41 -11.94 11.96
CA ALA A 140 -7.70 -11.25 12.05
C ALA A 140 -8.73 -11.97 12.94
#